data_AF-A0A7S0ADX6-F1
#
_entry.id   AF-A0A7S0ADX6-F1
#
_cell.length_a   1.000
_cell.length_b   1.000
_cell.length_c   1.000
_cell.angle_alpha   90.00
_cell.angle_beta   90.00
_cell.angle_gamma   90.00
#
_symmetry.space_group_name_H-M   'P 1'
#
loop_
_entity.id
_entity.type
_entity.pdbx_description
1 polymer ?
#
loop_
_entity_poly.entity_id
_entity_poly.type
_entity_poly.pdbx_seq_one_letter_code
_entity_poly.pdbx_strand_id
1 'polypeptide(L)'
;PNRYAKMGNKSSTAAGSAAAEGSEIYLSDDLQAKVMNDFQSKHLKEEWENRQRAILASRNERIAENERRRVGLEQELNVFRAQNAETQAKLDAKIDSASARFADLQVELQYEVDRVEKKLGQGGPKGADGASAPCVAVRTDLAACFREADDVRKCDGYLEALERCVKVEVVKQ
;
A
#
# COMPACT_ATOMS: atom_id res chain seq x y z
N PRO A 1 18.88 -5.10 45.13
CA PRO A 1 20.21 -5.77 45.09
C PRO A 1 21.34 -4.74 45.30
N ASN A 2 21.57 -4.40 46.57
CA ASN A 2 22.60 -3.47 47.04
C ASN A 2 23.79 -4.31 47.54
N ARG A 3 25.01 -4.10 47.02
CA ARG A 3 26.24 -4.69 47.56
C ARG A 3 27.20 -3.58 47.95
N TYR A 4 27.10 -3.12 49.20
CA TYR A 4 28.17 -2.38 49.86
C TYR A 4 29.14 -3.38 50.48
N ALA A 5 30.36 -3.44 49.94
CA ALA A 5 31.45 -4.24 50.50
C ALA A 5 32.03 -3.51 51.72
N LYS A 6 31.76 -4.08 52.90
CA LYS A 6 32.27 -3.68 54.21
C LYS A 6 33.72 -4.18 54.32
N MET A 7 34.72 -3.34 54.04
CA MET A 7 36.11 -3.67 54.34
C MET A 7 36.44 -3.25 55.78
N GLY A 8 36.82 -4.25 56.57
CA GLY A 8 37.00 -4.15 58.01
C GLY A 8 38.33 -3.51 58.41
N ASN A 9 38.26 -2.70 59.48
CA ASN A 9 39.41 -2.33 60.29
C ASN A 9 40.04 -3.59 60.89
N LYS A 10 41.28 -3.88 60.52
CA LYS A 10 42.17 -4.73 61.32
C LYS A 10 43.25 -3.82 61.90
N SER A 11 43.07 -3.50 63.18
CA SER A 11 44.10 -2.93 64.02
C SER A 11 45.11 -4.03 64.34
N SER A 12 46.35 -3.85 63.90
CA SER A 12 47.49 -4.66 64.33
C SER A 12 48.54 -3.72 64.89
N THR A 13 48.58 -3.64 66.22
CA THR A 13 49.67 -3.09 67.01
C THR A 13 50.89 -3.99 66.84
N ALA A 14 52.02 -3.43 66.42
CA ALA A 14 53.33 -4.02 66.59
C ALA A 14 54.29 -2.94 67.11
N ALA A 15 54.93 -3.25 68.22
CA ALA A 15 55.78 -2.36 68.99
C ALA A 15 57.18 -2.24 68.37
N GLY A 16 57.70 -1.00 68.42
CA GLY A 16 59.10 -0.62 68.70
C GLY A 16 60.27 -1.29 67.97
N SER A 17 61.01 -0.50 67.20
CA SER A 17 62.45 -0.25 67.43
C SER A 17 62.95 0.86 66.49
N ALA A 18 63.92 1.63 66.97
CA ALA A 18 64.37 2.89 66.40
C ALA A 18 65.54 2.73 65.41
N ALA A 19 65.63 3.74 64.52
CA ALA A 19 66.81 4.29 63.84
C ALA A 19 67.39 3.54 62.62
N ALA A 20 67.12 4.08 61.42
CA ALA A 20 68.15 4.41 60.42
C ALA A 20 67.54 5.30 59.31
N GLU A 21 68.29 6.34 58.96
CA GLU A 21 68.03 7.43 58.02
C GLU A 21 67.45 6.99 56.66
N GLY A 22 66.18 7.32 56.43
CA GLY A 22 65.64 7.58 55.11
C GLY A 22 64.98 8.95 55.17
N SER A 23 65.46 9.92 54.39
CA SER A 23 64.78 11.21 54.27
C SER A 23 63.44 11.00 53.55
N GLU A 24 62.40 10.62 54.30
CA GLU A 24 61.04 10.71 53.81
C GLU A 24 60.70 12.19 53.65
N ILE A 25 60.78 12.66 52.41
CA ILE A 25 60.29 13.97 52.02
C ILE A 25 58.76 13.87 52.04
N TYR A 26 58.17 14.19 53.18
CA TYR A 26 56.72 14.42 53.26
C TYR A 26 56.41 15.74 52.55
N LEU A 27 55.56 15.69 51.53
CA LEU A 27 54.99 16.88 50.92
C LEU A 27 54.21 17.64 52.01
N SER A 28 54.28 18.97 52.04
CA SER A 28 53.44 19.74 52.94
C SER A 28 51.97 19.42 52.67
N ASP A 29 51.14 19.38 53.71
CA ASP A 29 49.73 18.99 53.60
C ASP A 29 48.99 19.81 52.53
N ASP A 30 49.34 21.09 52.37
CA ASP A 30 48.81 21.97 51.32
C ASP A 30 49.23 21.53 49.90
N LEU A 31 50.47 21.09 49.72
CA LEU A 31 50.97 20.61 48.44
C LEU A 31 50.37 19.24 48.10
N GLN A 32 50.18 18.38 49.10
CA GLN A 32 49.52 17.09 48.92
C GLN A 32 48.03 17.25 48.57
N ALA A 33 47.33 18.18 49.22
CA ALA A 33 45.94 18.51 48.91
C ALA A 33 45.79 19.09 47.50
N LYS A 34 46.72 19.98 47.08
CA LYS A 34 46.72 20.55 45.73
C LYS A 34 46.99 19.50 44.67
N VAL A 35 47.98 18.64 44.88
CA VAL A 35 48.29 17.52 43.97
C VAL A 35 47.09 16.57 43.86
N MET A 36 46.43 16.23 44.96
CA MET A 36 45.23 15.39 44.92
C MET A 36 44.05 16.03 44.20
N ASN A 37 43.82 17.33 44.39
CA ASN A 37 42.79 18.07 43.65
C ASN A 37 43.12 18.12 42.15
N ASP A 38 44.38 18.37 41.80
CA ASP A 38 44.82 18.37 40.40
C ASP A 38 44.66 16.99 39.75
N PHE A 39 44.99 15.89 40.45
CA PHE A 39 44.76 14.53 39.97
C PHE A 39 43.28 14.23 39.79
N GLN A 40 42.43 14.58 40.75
CA GLN A 40 40.98 14.41 40.65
C GLN A 40 40.39 15.23 39.49
N SER A 41 40.85 16.47 39.32
CA SER A 41 40.39 17.34 38.23
C SER A 41 40.78 16.82 36.85
N LYS A 42 41.98 16.26 36.70
CA LYS A 42 42.44 15.62 35.45
C LYS A 42 41.64 14.36 35.16
N HIS A 43 41.46 13.50 36.17
CA HIS A 43 40.68 12.27 36.01
C HIS A 43 39.22 12.57 35.62
N LEU A 44 38.60 13.58 36.24
CA LEU A 44 37.25 14.00 35.88
C LEU A 44 37.17 14.56 34.44
N LYS A 45 38.19 15.28 33.97
CA LYS A 45 38.25 15.74 32.57
C LYS A 45 38.36 14.58 31.60
N GLU A 46 39.23 13.60 31.87
CA GLU A 46 39.39 12.41 31.03
C GLU A 46 38.10 11.59 30.94
N GLU A 47 37.44 11.35 32.08
CA GLU A 47 36.14 10.66 32.12
C GLU A 47 35.04 11.43 31.37
N TRP A 48 35.03 12.75 31.50
CA TRP A 48 34.10 13.61 30.77
C TRP A 48 34.33 13.55 29.25
N GLU A 49 35.59 13.65 28.80
CA GLU A 49 35.95 13.53 27.39
C GLU A 49 35.64 12.14 26.83
N ASN A 50 35.89 11.08 27.60
CA ASN A 50 35.50 9.72 27.26
C ASN A 50 33.99 9.59 27.06
N ARG A 51 33.20 10.15 27.99
CA ARG A 51 31.75 10.17 27.88
C ARG A 51 31.27 10.97 26.68
N GLN A 52 31.86 12.13 26.41
CA GLN A 52 31.52 12.93 25.23
C GLN A 52 31.82 12.17 23.93
N ARG A 53 32.97 11.50 23.84
CA ARG A 53 33.31 10.65 22.70
C ARG A 53 32.32 9.51 22.51
N ALA A 54 31.93 8.83 23.59
CA ALA A 54 30.94 7.75 23.54
C ALA A 54 29.56 8.25 23.05
N ILE A 55 29.11 9.42 23.52
CA ILE A 55 27.85 10.04 23.09
C ILE A 55 27.89 10.40 21.60
N LEU A 56 28.98 11.01 21.14
CA LEU A 56 29.15 11.37 19.73
C LEU A 56 29.20 10.13 18.83
N ALA A 57 29.92 9.10 19.24
CA ALA A 57 30.00 7.83 18.51
C ALA A 57 28.61 7.18 18.37
N SER A 58 27.86 7.06 19.48
CA SER A 58 26.50 6.51 19.47
C SER A 58 25.54 7.34 18.60
N ARG A 59 25.67 8.68 18.63
CA ARG A 59 24.85 9.56 17.79
C ARG A 59 25.16 9.35 16.31
N ASN A 60 26.44 9.27 15.94
CA ASN A 60 26.86 9.06 14.56
C ASN A 60 26.43 7.69 14.03
N GLU A 61 26.51 6.65 14.85
CA GLU A 61 26.03 5.30 14.50
C GLU A 61 24.52 5.31 14.21
N ARG A 62 23.72 5.94 15.09
CA ARG A 62 22.27 6.09 14.86
C ARG A 62 21.94 6.87 13.59
N ILE A 63 22.70 7.92 13.27
CA ILE A 63 22.52 8.69 12.04
C ILE A 63 22.85 7.81 10.82
N ALA A 64 23.97 7.08 10.86
CA ALA A 64 24.38 6.21 9.78
C ALA A 64 23.38 5.06 9.55
N GLU A 65 22.84 4.46 10.61
CA GLU A 65 21.83 3.41 10.52
C GLU A 65 20.52 3.95 9.93
N ASN A 66 20.05 5.11 10.41
CA ASN A 66 18.86 5.76 9.87
C ASN A 66 19.03 6.11 8.38
N GLU A 67 20.21 6.58 7.99
CA GLU A 67 20.50 6.92 6.60
C GLU A 67 20.51 5.67 5.71
N ARG A 68 21.13 4.58 6.16
CA ARG A 68 21.07 3.29 5.44
C ARG A 68 19.64 2.80 5.28
N ARG A 69 18.83 2.91 6.33
CA ARG A 69 17.42 2.52 6.29
C ARG A 69 16.61 3.41 5.34
N ARG A 70 16.85 4.72 5.35
CA ARG A 70 16.22 5.69 4.45
C ARG A 70 16.52 5.35 2.99
N VAL A 71 17.79 5.15 2.66
CA VAL A 71 18.23 4.78 1.31
C VAL A 71 17.63 3.44 0.88
N GLY A 72 17.59 2.43 1.76
CA GLY A 72 16.97 1.14 1.47
C GLY A 72 15.48 1.27 1.13
N LEU A 73 14.72 2.02 1.94
CA LEU A 73 13.30 2.27 1.68
C LEU A 73 13.07 3.04 0.38
N GLU A 74 13.93 4.01 0.07
CA GLU A 74 13.83 4.77 -1.18
C GLU A 74 14.09 3.89 -2.41
N GLN A 75 15.05 2.97 -2.33
CA GLN A 75 15.29 1.98 -3.38
C GLN A 75 14.10 1.02 -3.56
N GLU A 76 13.56 0.46 -2.47
CA GLU A 76 12.38 -0.41 -2.51
C GLU A 76 11.17 0.30 -3.14
N LEU A 77 10.95 1.55 -2.76
CA LEU A 77 9.86 2.37 -3.28
C LEU A 77 10.03 2.66 -4.78
N ASN A 78 11.25 2.90 -5.25
CA ASN A 78 11.53 3.08 -6.68
C ASN A 78 11.32 1.78 -7.48
N VAL A 79 11.73 0.63 -6.93
CA VAL A 79 11.47 -0.68 -7.55
C VAL A 79 9.97 -0.94 -7.64
N PHE A 80 9.23 -0.69 -6.55
CA PHE A 80 7.78 -0.84 -6.52
C PHE A 80 7.09 0.07 -7.56
N ARG A 81 7.50 1.33 -7.65
CA ARG A 81 6.97 2.27 -8.66
C ARG A 81 7.23 1.78 -10.09
N ALA A 82 8.43 1.26 -10.36
CA ALA A 82 8.75 0.73 -11.69
C ALA A 82 7.89 -0.48 -12.05
N GLN A 83 7.72 -1.43 -11.13
CA GLN A 83 6.87 -2.61 -11.34
C GLN A 83 5.39 -2.23 -11.53
N ASN A 84 4.92 -1.26 -10.76
CA ASN A 84 3.53 -0.79 -10.86
C ASN A 84 3.30 -0.04 -12.17
N ALA A 85 4.25 0.79 -12.62
CA ALA A 85 4.17 1.46 -13.91
C ALA A 85 4.07 0.47 -15.08
N GLU A 86 4.84 -0.62 -15.06
CA GLU A 86 4.74 -1.67 -16.07
C GLU A 86 3.37 -2.36 -16.06
N THR A 87 2.83 -2.63 -14.87
CA THR A 87 1.52 -3.26 -14.71
C THR A 87 0.40 -2.33 -15.18
N GLN A 88 0.46 -1.05 -14.83
CA GLN A 88 -0.49 -0.03 -15.29
C GLN A 88 -0.45 0.11 -16.81
N ALA A 89 0.72 0.20 -17.43
CA ALA A 89 0.85 0.25 -18.88
C ALA A 89 0.21 -0.97 -19.58
N LYS A 90 0.35 -2.17 -19.00
CA LYS A 90 -0.31 -3.39 -19.52
C LYS A 90 -1.83 -3.34 -19.36
N LEU A 91 -2.34 -2.75 -18.28
CA LEU A 91 -3.77 -2.59 -18.07
C LEU A 91 -4.34 -1.56 -19.03
N ASP A 92 -3.68 -0.42 -19.21
CA ASP A 92 -4.08 0.63 -20.15
C ASP A 92 -4.12 0.07 -21.58
N ALA A 93 -3.10 -0.66 -22.01
CA ALA A 93 -3.09 -1.32 -23.32
C ALA A 93 -4.25 -2.32 -23.52
N LYS A 94 -4.66 -3.02 -22.46
CA LYS A 94 -5.83 -3.92 -22.51
C LYS A 94 -7.14 -3.15 -22.58
N ILE A 95 -7.25 -2.04 -21.85
CA ILE A 95 -8.42 -1.16 -21.89
C ILE A 95 -8.55 -0.58 -23.29
N ASP A 96 -7.48 -0.05 -23.87
CA ASP A 96 -7.48 0.52 -25.22
C ASP A 96 -7.85 -0.54 -26.26
N SER A 97 -7.27 -1.75 -26.17
CA SER A 97 -7.64 -2.85 -27.07
C SER A 97 -9.10 -3.27 -26.92
N ALA A 98 -9.66 -3.28 -25.71
CA ALA A 98 -11.06 -3.61 -25.49
C ALA A 98 -11.97 -2.52 -26.04
N SER A 99 -11.66 -1.25 -25.78
CA SER A 99 -12.36 -0.08 -26.31
C SER A 99 -12.39 -0.06 -27.84
N ALA A 100 -11.27 -0.36 -28.49
CA ALA A 100 -11.19 -0.47 -29.94
C ALA A 100 -12.13 -1.58 -30.48
N ARG A 101 -12.11 -2.77 -29.87
CA ARG A 101 -13.02 -3.86 -30.25
C ARG A 101 -14.49 -3.50 -30.04
N PHE A 102 -14.80 -2.78 -28.97
CA PHE A 102 -16.17 -2.29 -28.74
C PHE A 102 -16.60 -1.28 -29.80
N ALA A 103 -15.70 -0.38 -30.21
CA ALA A 103 -15.99 0.57 -31.29
C ALA A 103 -16.22 -0.15 -32.63
N ASP A 104 -15.38 -1.13 -32.97
CA ASP A 104 -15.54 -1.95 -34.18
C ASP A 104 -16.87 -2.70 -34.18
N LEU A 105 -17.21 -3.36 -33.06
CA LEU A 105 -18.48 -4.06 -32.88
C LEU A 105 -19.68 -3.11 -32.96
N GLN A 106 -19.56 -1.91 -32.40
CA GLN A 106 -20.62 -0.91 -32.47
C GLN A 106 -20.90 -0.50 -33.92
N VAL A 107 -19.86 -0.29 -34.73
CA VAL A 107 -20.00 0.04 -36.15
C VAL A 107 -20.60 -1.13 -36.93
N GLU A 108 -20.13 -2.35 -36.69
CA GLU A 108 -20.68 -3.56 -37.33
C GLU A 108 -22.16 -3.74 -37.00
N LEU A 109 -22.53 -3.55 -35.74
CA LEU A 109 -23.89 -3.72 -35.27
C LEU A 109 -24.81 -2.62 -35.80
N GLN A 110 -24.34 -1.37 -35.88
CA GLN A 110 -25.06 -0.29 -36.55
C GLN A 110 -25.30 -0.61 -38.03
N TYR A 111 -24.28 -1.10 -38.74
CA TYR A 111 -24.43 -1.48 -40.14
C TYR A 111 -25.42 -2.63 -40.34
N GLU A 112 -25.37 -3.66 -39.48
CA GLU A 112 -26.31 -4.77 -39.52
C GLU A 112 -27.75 -4.33 -39.19
N VAL A 113 -27.93 -3.45 -38.19
CA VAL A 113 -29.23 -2.85 -37.88
C VAL A 113 -29.75 -2.05 -39.08
N ASP A 114 -28.97 -1.15 -39.65
CA ASP A 114 -29.33 -0.38 -40.84
C ASP A 114 -29.69 -1.27 -42.03
N ARG A 115 -28.97 -2.38 -42.21
CA ARG A 115 -29.24 -3.36 -43.27
C ARG A 115 -30.57 -4.07 -43.04
N VAL A 116 -30.85 -4.47 -41.80
CA VAL A 116 -32.13 -5.11 -41.43
C VAL A 116 -33.28 -4.12 -41.58
N GLU A 117 -33.12 -2.89 -41.10
CA GLU A 117 -34.12 -1.82 -41.26
C GLU A 117 -34.41 -1.52 -42.72
N LYS A 118 -33.38 -1.41 -43.59
CA LYS A 118 -33.57 -1.26 -45.04
C LYS A 118 -34.32 -2.44 -45.66
N LYS A 119 -34.00 -3.68 -45.25
CA LYS A 119 -34.71 -4.88 -45.72
C LYS A 119 -36.17 -4.94 -45.25
N LEU A 120 -36.49 -4.42 -44.07
CA LEU A 120 -37.87 -4.31 -43.59
C LEU A 120 -38.62 -3.12 -44.22
N GLY A 121 -37.94 -1.99 -44.43
CA GLY A 121 -38.52 -0.74 -44.95
C GLY A 121 -38.75 -0.71 -46.46
N GLN A 122 -37.98 -1.46 -47.26
CA GLN A 122 -38.16 -1.54 -48.72
C GLN A 122 -39.19 -2.59 -49.16
N GLY A 123 -40.10 -2.95 -48.25
CA GLY A 123 -41.00 -4.08 -48.39
C GLY A 123 -40.33 -5.31 -47.81
N GLY A 124 -40.81 -5.71 -46.63
CA GLY A 124 -40.45 -6.97 -46.00
C GLY A 124 -40.51 -8.15 -46.98
N PRO A 125 -39.89 -9.29 -46.65
CA PRO A 125 -39.76 -10.42 -47.56
C PRO A 125 -41.05 -10.64 -48.35
N LYS A 126 -40.98 -10.43 -49.68
CA LYS A 126 -42.04 -10.79 -50.64
C LYS A 126 -42.15 -12.31 -50.68
N GLY A 127 -42.73 -12.85 -49.62
CA GLY A 127 -42.71 -14.27 -49.32
C GLY A 127 -43.43 -14.56 -48.01
N ALA A 128 -44.70 -14.14 -47.92
CA ALA A 128 -45.76 -14.83 -47.18
C ALA A 128 -47.10 -14.10 -47.39
N ASP A 129 -47.56 -14.03 -48.64
CA ASP A 129 -49.00 -13.99 -48.88
C ASP A 129 -49.56 -15.33 -48.38
N GLY A 130 -50.02 -15.39 -47.11
CA GLY A 130 -50.79 -16.54 -46.64
C GLY A 130 -50.77 -16.89 -45.15
N ALA A 131 -49.84 -16.37 -44.34
CA ALA A 131 -49.89 -16.63 -42.89
C ALA A 131 -49.26 -15.47 -42.11
N SER A 132 -50.10 -14.68 -41.44
CA SER A 132 -49.64 -13.82 -40.34
C SER A 132 -48.84 -14.71 -39.39
N ALA A 133 -47.53 -14.53 -39.32
CA ALA A 133 -46.71 -15.30 -38.40
C ALA A 133 -47.27 -15.14 -36.98
N PRO A 134 -47.41 -16.24 -36.22
CA PRO A 134 -48.03 -16.19 -34.92
C PRO A 134 -47.37 -15.15 -34.01
N CYS A 135 -48.19 -14.38 -33.28
CA CYS A 135 -47.76 -13.41 -32.27
C CYS A 135 -47.04 -12.14 -32.76
N VAL A 136 -46.96 -11.89 -34.07
CA VAL A 136 -46.29 -10.69 -34.60
C VAL A 136 -46.96 -9.39 -34.13
N ALA A 137 -48.29 -9.33 -34.09
CA ALA A 137 -49.03 -8.16 -33.62
C ALA A 137 -48.70 -7.80 -32.16
N VAL A 138 -48.66 -8.80 -31.27
CA VAL A 138 -48.33 -8.57 -29.86
C VAL A 138 -46.86 -8.15 -29.69
N ARG A 139 -45.97 -8.67 -30.55
CA ARG A 139 -44.56 -8.28 -30.57
C ARG A 139 -44.36 -6.84 -31.05
N THR A 140 -45.15 -6.37 -32.02
CA THR A 140 -45.10 -4.98 -32.49
C THR A 140 -45.62 -4.01 -31.42
N ASP A 141 -46.67 -4.39 -30.69
CA ASP A 141 -47.25 -3.57 -29.62
C ASP A 141 -46.29 -3.46 -28.41
N LEU A 142 -45.62 -4.57 -28.05
CA LEU A 142 -44.59 -4.56 -27.01
C LEU A 142 -43.39 -3.67 -27.39
N ALA A 143 -42.96 -3.75 -28.65
CA ALA A 143 -41.86 -2.92 -29.16
C ALA A 143 -42.22 -1.43 -29.29
N ALA A 144 -43.51 -1.10 -29.47
CA ALA A 144 -43.99 0.27 -29.39
C ALA A 144 -43.99 0.76 -27.93
N CYS A 145 -44.47 -0.07 -27.00
CA CYS A 145 -44.49 0.27 -25.57
C CYS A 145 -43.08 0.57 -25.02
N PHE A 146 -42.06 -0.23 -25.34
CA PHE A 146 -40.69 0.04 -24.88
C PHE A 146 -40.02 1.26 -25.52
N ARG A 147 -40.53 1.74 -26.66
CA ARG A 147 -40.04 2.97 -27.28
C ARG A 147 -40.62 4.23 -26.66
N GLU A 148 -41.82 4.14 -26.08
CA GLU A 148 -42.56 5.28 -25.51
C GLU A 148 -42.52 5.33 -23.98
N ALA A 149 -42.19 4.23 -23.30
CA ALA A 149 -42.23 4.16 -21.84
C ALA A 149 -40.85 4.40 -21.19
N ASP A 150 -40.80 5.36 -20.25
CA ASP A 150 -39.65 5.58 -19.36
C ASP A 150 -39.49 4.46 -18.30
N ASP A 151 -40.57 3.71 -18.01
CA ASP A 151 -40.57 2.60 -17.06
C ASP A 151 -41.03 1.31 -17.74
N VAL A 152 -40.10 0.36 -17.83
CA VAL A 152 -40.23 -0.96 -18.45
C VAL A 152 -41.43 -1.75 -17.89
N ARG A 153 -41.77 -1.55 -16.61
CA ARG A 153 -42.86 -2.29 -15.93
C ARG A 153 -44.24 -1.97 -16.50
N LYS A 154 -44.41 -0.81 -17.13
CA LYS A 154 -45.69 -0.44 -17.78
C LYS A 154 -46.00 -1.32 -19.00
N CYS A 155 -44.99 -2.01 -19.53
CA CYS A 155 -45.13 -2.90 -20.67
C CYS A 155 -45.33 -4.37 -20.27
N ASP A 156 -45.38 -4.69 -18.97
CA ASP A 156 -45.53 -6.07 -18.46
C ASP A 156 -46.80 -6.75 -19.00
N GLY A 157 -47.90 -6.02 -19.19
CA GLY A 157 -49.13 -6.56 -19.77
C GLY A 157 -48.98 -7.04 -21.22
N TYR A 158 -48.18 -6.34 -22.03
CA TYR A 158 -47.85 -6.77 -23.40
C TYR A 158 -46.87 -7.96 -23.38
N LEU A 159 -46.03 -8.03 -22.36
CA LEU A 159 -45.07 -9.11 -22.15
C LEU A 159 -45.78 -10.42 -21.78
N GLU A 160 -46.77 -10.36 -20.89
CA GLU A 160 -47.65 -11.49 -20.57
C GLU A 160 -48.50 -11.93 -21.77
N ALA A 161 -48.98 -10.98 -22.58
CA ALA A 161 -49.74 -11.28 -23.78
C ALA A 161 -48.88 -12.01 -24.82
N LEU A 162 -47.62 -11.60 -24.96
CA LEU A 162 -46.66 -12.28 -25.83
C LEU A 162 -46.35 -13.68 -25.32
N GLU A 163 -46.13 -13.84 -24.00
CA GLU A 163 -45.90 -15.14 -23.38
C GLU A 163 -47.08 -16.09 -23.60
N ARG A 164 -48.32 -15.60 -23.42
CA ARG A 164 -49.54 -16.38 -23.69
C ARG A 164 -49.65 -16.77 -25.16
N CYS A 165 -49.40 -15.84 -26.07
CA CYS A 165 -49.47 -16.10 -27.50
C CYS A 165 -48.43 -17.16 -27.92
N VAL A 166 -47.18 -17.03 -27.47
CA VAL A 166 -46.12 -18.00 -27.78
C VAL A 166 -46.43 -19.37 -27.18
N LYS A 167 -46.92 -19.44 -25.94
CA LYS A 167 -47.35 -20.71 -25.32
C LYS A 167 -48.44 -21.42 -26.11
N VAL A 168 -49.44 -20.67 -26.61
CA VAL A 168 -50.53 -21.24 -27.43
C VAL A 168 -50.00 -21.80 -28.75
N GLU A 169 -48.99 -21.17 -29.34
CA GLU A 169 -48.43 -21.56 -30.63
C GLU A 169 -47.42 -22.72 -30.51
N VAL A 170 -46.67 -22.80 -29.41
CA VAL A 170 -45.81 -23.96 -29.09
C VAL A 170 -46.64 -25.21 -28.78
N VAL A 171 -47.84 -25.06 -28.20
CA VAL A 171 -48.75 -26.19 -27.91
C VAL A 171 -49.54 -26.66 -29.15
N LYS A 172 -49.63 -25.85 -30.21
CA LYS A 172 -50.29 -26.20 -31.48
C LYS A 172 -49.36 -26.90 -32.48
N GLN A 173 -48.04 -26.93 -32.24
CA GLN A 173 -47.07 -27.72 -33.01
C GLN A 173 -46.96 -29.13 -32.47
#